data_AF-A0A8H7RGF7-F1
#
_entry.id   AF-A0A8H7RGF7-F1
#
_cell.length_a   1.000
_cell.length_b   1.000
_cell.length_c   1.000
_cell.angle_alpha   90.00
_cell.angle_beta   90.00
_cell.angle_gamma   90.00
#
_symmetry.space_group_name_H-M   'P 1'
#
loop_
_entity.id
_entity.type
_entity.pdbx_description
1 polymer ?
#
loop_
_entity_poly.entity_id
_entity_poly.type
_entity_poly.pdbx_seq_one_letter_code
_entity_poly.pdbx_strand_id
1 'polypeptide(L)'
;MEPGTIIRFCILANDIPGEISPMVIDTIERELTPATKIRFGRFTRNINENDIHMNSKVISRRHAKIYVKKNKLLIRDTKSNFGTFVNGERLAKKNQLSIPRKIKSGDVVKLGKDFRGGINERQRAVLVRIELDSPAAVAPAAVAADAASMMTN
;
A
#
# COMPACT_ATOMS: atom_id res chain seq x y z
N MET A 1 -3.18 -18.38 1.81
CA MET A 1 -2.34 -17.34 1.18
C MET A 1 -1.06 -18.05 1.06
N GLU A 2 -0.61 -18.23 -0.17
CA GLU A 2 0.51 -19.11 -0.37
C GLU A 2 1.73 -18.55 0.36
N PRO A 3 2.46 -19.39 1.11
CA PRO A 3 3.70 -18.98 1.75
C PRO A 3 4.66 -18.40 0.68
N GLY A 4 5.40 -17.36 1.03
CA GLY A 4 6.26 -16.64 0.08
C GLY A 4 5.56 -15.56 -0.77
N THR A 5 4.29 -15.22 -0.51
CA THR A 5 3.66 -14.03 -1.12
C THR A 5 4.28 -12.77 -0.55
N ILE A 6 4.84 -11.89 -1.38
CA ILE A 6 5.43 -10.61 -0.97
C ILE A 6 4.43 -9.48 -1.28
N ILE A 7 4.24 -8.58 -0.32
CA ILE A 7 3.56 -7.30 -0.54
C ILE A 7 4.58 -6.18 -0.59
N ARG A 8 4.53 -5.37 -1.64
CA ARG A 8 5.28 -4.11 -1.73
C ARG A 8 4.34 -2.93 -1.52
N PHE A 9 4.77 -2.02 -0.66
CA PHE A 9 4.14 -0.74 -0.42
C PHE A 9 5.00 0.33 -1.06
N CYS A 10 4.65 0.71 -2.29
CA CYS A 10 5.34 1.77 -3.03
C CYS A 10 4.77 3.11 -2.55
N ILE A 11 5.56 3.84 -1.76
CA ILE A 11 5.22 5.18 -1.27
C ILE A 11 5.40 6.14 -2.44
N LEU A 12 4.30 6.78 -2.82
CA LEU A 12 4.26 7.70 -3.94
C LEU A 12 4.41 9.15 -3.47
N ALA A 13 5.15 9.94 -4.22
CA ALA A 13 5.11 11.39 -4.12
C ALA A 13 3.71 11.89 -4.46
N ASN A 14 3.12 12.75 -3.62
CA ASN A 14 1.95 13.50 -4.06
C ASN A 14 2.39 14.56 -5.06
N ASP A 15 1.64 14.66 -6.16
CA ASP A 15 1.82 15.60 -7.28
C ASP A 15 2.62 16.85 -6.92
N ILE A 16 3.81 16.95 -7.49
CA ILE A 16 4.42 18.23 -7.79
C ILE A 16 3.53 18.83 -8.89
N PRO A 17 2.98 20.04 -8.73
CA PRO A 17 2.22 20.66 -9.81
C PRO A 17 3.09 20.76 -11.07
N GLY A 18 2.76 19.98 -12.10
CA GLY A 18 3.49 19.90 -13.38
C GLY A 18 4.03 18.52 -13.76
N GLU A 19 4.05 17.53 -12.85
CA GLU A 19 4.42 16.15 -13.19
C GLU A 19 3.18 15.28 -13.44
N ILE A 20 3.23 14.46 -14.49
CA ILE A 20 2.07 13.72 -15.04
C ILE A 20 1.96 12.33 -14.38
N SER A 21 2.87 11.97 -13.46
CA SER A 21 2.84 10.65 -12.83
C SER A 21 3.46 10.67 -11.43
N PRO A 22 2.78 10.08 -10.43
CA PRO A 22 3.31 10.02 -9.08
C PRO A 22 4.57 9.14 -9.04
N MET A 23 5.72 9.75 -8.76
CA MET A 23 6.99 9.02 -8.59
C MET A 23 6.97 8.16 -7.33
N VAL A 24 7.51 6.94 -7.42
CA VAL A 24 7.77 6.09 -6.25
C VAL A 24 9.01 6.64 -5.53
N ILE A 25 8.84 7.12 -4.30
CA ILE A 25 9.94 7.66 -3.48
C ILE A 25 10.60 6.55 -2.66
N ASP A 26 9.80 5.61 -2.18
CA ASP A 26 10.27 4.54 -1.29
C ASP A 26 9.42 3.29 -1.51
N THR A 27 9.99 2.12 -1.27
CA THR A 27 9.29 0.83 -1.41
C THR A 27 9.59 -0.04 -0.21
N ILE A 28 8.52 -0.41 0.50
CA ILE A 28 8.62 -1.27 1.68
C ILE A 28 8.09 -2.65 1.32
N GLU A 29 8.92 -3.68 1.43
CA GLU A 29 8.51 -5.06 1.19
C GLU A 29 8.23 -5.80 2.49
N ARG A 30 7.19 -6.62 2.50
CA ARG A 30 6.84 -7.51 3.61
C ARG A 30 6.36 -8.85 3.10
N GLU A 31 6.66 -9.91 3.83
CA GLU A 31 6.08 -11.22 3.55
C GLU A 31 4.65 -11.29 4.12
N LEU A 32 3.72 -11.77 3.31
CA LEU A 32 2.34 -11.99 3.70
C LEU A 32 2.14 -13.40 4.23
N THR A 33 2.01 -13.50 5.55
CA THR A 33 1.50 -14.69 6.24
C THR A 33 0.01 -14.54 6.53
N PRO A 34 -0.74 -15.64 6.76
CA PRO A 34 -2.13 -15.57 7.19
C PRO A 34 -2.35 -14.80 8.52
N ALA A 35 -1.31 -14.65 9.32
CA ALA A 35 -1.32 -13.89 10.57
C ALA A 35 -0.86 -12.42 10.41
N THR A 36 -0.36 -12.04 9.22
CA THR A 36 0.22 -10.71 8.99
C THR A 36 -0.83 -9.61 9.21
N LYS A 37 -0.44 -8.65 10.04
CA LYS A 37 -1.19 -7.43 10.36
C LYS A 37 -0.21 -6.27 10.36
N ILE A 38 -0.36 -5.38 9.40
CA ILE A 38 0.48 -4.19 9.21
C ILE A 38 -0.39 -2.97 9.48
N ARG A 39 0.04 -2.08 10.36
CA ARG A 39 -0.67 -0.82 10.60
C ARG A 39 0.02 0.32 9.88
N PHE A 40 -0.80 1.22 9.35
CA PHE A 40 -0.38 2.51 8.84
C PHE A 40 -0.70 3.56 9.89
N GLY A 41 0.33 4.33 10.23
CA GLY A 41 0.22 5.32 11.29
C GLY A 41 1.18 6.46 11.10
N ARG A 42 0.95 7.54 11.85
CA ARG A 42 1.97 8.57 12.02
C ARG A 42 3.05 8.08 12.96
N PHE A 43 4.31 8.44 12.67
CA PHE A 43 5.46 8.17 13.53
C PHE A 43 5.17 8.58 14.99
N THR A 44 5.50 7.69 15.93
CA THR A 44 5.45 7.94 17.38
C THR A 44 6.69 7.35 18.04
N ARG A 45 6.89 7.58 19.34
CA ARG A 45 8.03 7.00 20.07
C ARG A 45 7.99 5.48 20.19
N ASN A 46 6.82 4.86 20.02
CA ASN A 46 6.64 3.43 20.17
C ASN A 46 6.30 2.82 18.79
N ILE A 47 7.31 2.23 18.15
CA ILE A 47 7.29 1.77 16.77
C ILE A 47 7.36 0.26 16.80
N ASN A 48 6.43 -0.40 16.12
CA ASN A 48 6.57 -1.82 15.82
C ASN A 48 7.27 -1.94 14.45
N GLU A 49 8.27 -2.80 14.33
CA GLU A 49 9.05 -3.00 13.10
C GLU A 49 8.19 -3.47 11.91
N ASN A 50 7.07 -4.15 12.22
CA ASN A 50 6.10 -4.62 11.24
C ASN A 50 5.14 -3.52 10.75
N ASP A 51 5.04 -2.38 11.42
CA ASP A 51 4.12 -1.29 11.08
C ASP A 51 4.80 -0.23 10.21
N ILE A 52 4.02 0.37 9.31
CA ILE A 52 4.47 1.43 8.42
C ILE A 52 4.10 2.78 9.03
N HIS A 53 5.14 3.56 9.34
CA HIS A 53 5.02 4.85 9.99
C HIS A 53 5.39 5.99 9.06
N MET A 54 4.59 7.04 9.05
CA MET A 54 4.76 8.20 8.17
C MET A 54 4.87 9.49 8.98
N ASN A 55 5.66 10.45 8.51
CA ASN A 55 5.90 11.71 9.21
C ASN A 55 4.95 12.84 8.76
N SER A 56 3.65 12.55 8.66
CA SER A 56 2.64 13.54 8.26
C SER A 56 1.60 13.80 9.35
N LYS A 57 1.31 15.08 9.62
CA LYS A 57 0.31 15.53 10.62
C LYS A 57 -1.12 15.18 10.21
N VAL A 58 -1.40 15.00 8.92
CA VAL A 58 -2.73 14.60 8.43
C VAL A 58 -2.97 13.09 8.53
N ILE A 59 -1.95 12.34 8.98
CA ILE A 59 -2.07 10.91 9.26
C ILE A 59 -2.29 10.73 10.77
N SER A 60 -3.32 9.97 11.15
CA SER A 60 -3.54 9.56 12.53
C SER A 60 -2.46 8.57 12.98
N ARG A 61 -2.11 8.56 14.28
CA ARG A 61 -1.18 7.57 14.87
C ARG A 61 -1.60 6.13 14.60
N ARG A 62 -2.91 5.88 14.60
CA ARG A 62 -3.56 4.64 14.16
C ARG A 62 -4.50 5.00 13.03
N HIS A 63 -4.01 5.00 11.80
CA HIS A 63 -4.76 5.51 10.65
C HIS A 63 -5.59 4.40 10.00
N ALA A 64 -4.88 3.39 9.53
CA ALA A 64 -5.46 2.23 8.88
C ALA A 64 -4.65 1.00 9.23
N LYS A 65 -5.19 -0.16 8.90
CA LYS A 65 -4.47 -1.42 8.99
C LYS A 65 -4.78 -2.28 7.80
N ILE A 66 -3.76 -2.98 7.32
CA ILE A 66 -3.88 -4.05 6.36
C ILE A 66 -3.64 -5.36 7.08
N TYR A 67 -4.46 -6.34 6.76
CA TYR A 67 -4.35 -7.67 7.35
C TYR A 67 -4.91 -8.71 6.40
N VAL A 68 -4.38 -9.91 6.54
CA VAL A 68 -4.89 -11.08 5.82
C VAL A 68 -6.01 -11.72 6.65
N LYS A 69 -7.15 -12.02 6.02
CA LYS A 69 -8.24 -12.78 6.65
C LYS A 69 -8.91 -13.67 5.62
N LYS A 70 -9.12 -14.95 5.95
CA LYS A 70 -9.74 -15.94 5.04
C LYS A 70 -9.06 -15.92 3.65
N ASN A 71 -7.73 -15.90 3.63
CA ASN A 71 -6.93 -15.82 2.41
C ASN A 71 -7.18 -14.58 1.53
N LYS A 72 -7.66 -13.47 2.11
CA LYS A 72 -7.90 -12.20 1.40
C LYS A 72 -7.17 -11.07 2.10
N LEU A 73 -6.49 -10.24 1.33
CA LEU A 73 -5.91 -9.00 1.82
C LEU A 73 -7.03 -7.97 2.01
N LEU A 74 -7.14 -7.44 3.22
CA LEU A 74 -8.15 -6.47 3.59
C LEU A 74 -7.49 -5.23 4.19
N ILE A 75 -7.98 -4.05 3.82
CA ILE A 75 -7.67 -2.79 4.50
C ILE A 75 -8.86 -2.34 5.35
N ARG A 76 -8.56 -1.70 6.47
CA ARG A 76 -9.56 -1.05 7.32
C ARG A 76 -9.01 0.24 7.92
N ASP A 77 -9.68 1.35 7.66
CA ASP A 77 -9.54 2.61 8.39
C ASP A 77 -9.97 2.45 9.85
N THR A 78 -9.15 2.95 10.78
CA THR A 78 -9.34 2.86 12.23
C THR A 78 -9.76 4.19 12.87
N LYS A 79 -10.82 4.82 12.35
CA LYS A 79 -11.33 6.13 12.80
C LYS A 79 -10.32 7.24 12.56
N SER A 80 -9.76 7.31 11.36
CA SER A 80 -8.83 8.38 11.00
C SER A 80 -9.53 9.75 10.93
N ASN A 81 -8.77 10.82 11.19
CA ASN A 81 -9.30 12.18 11.20
C ASN A 81 -9.62 12.71 9.79
N PHE A 82 -8.72 12.41 8.84
CA PHE A 82 -8.81 12.90 7.47
C PHE A 82 -9.32 11.85 6.47
N GLY A 83 -9.47 10.59 6.91
CA GLY A 83 -9.97 9.48 6.10
C GLY A 83 -8.87 8.71 5.37
N THR A 84 -9.14 7.44 5.13
CA THR A 84 -8.43 6.58 4.16
C THR A 84 -9.24 6.47 2.87
N PHE A 85 -8.56 6.51 1.74
CA PHE A 85 -9.16 6.34 0.41
C PHE A 85 -8.45 5.19 -0.31
N VAL A 86 -9.20 4.44 -1.10
CA VAL A 86 -8.68 3.38 -1.96
C VAL A 86 -9.20 3.66 -3.37
N ASN A 87 -8.30 3.85 -4.33
CA ASN A 87 -8.65 4.22 -5.72
C ASN A 87 -9.60 5.43 -5.79
N GLY A 88 -9.38 6.44 -4.93
CA GLY A 88 -10.21 7.64 -4.82
C GLY A 88 -11.49 7.47 -3.97
N GLU A 89 -11.91 6.24 -3.68
CA GLU A 89 -13.11 5.96 -2.88
C GLU A 89 -12.80 6.00 -1.38
N ARG A 90 -13.57 6.75 -0.59
CA ARG A 90 -13.37 6.87 0.87
C ARG A 90 -13.93 5.66 1.61
N LEU A 91 -13.13 5.03 2.47
CA LEU A 91 -13.54 3.82 3.20
C LEU A 91 -14.55 4.04 4.34
N ALA A 92 -14.55 5.21 4.97
CA ALA A 92 -15.46 5.54 6.06
C ALA A 92 -15.68 7.05 6.19
N LYS A 93 -16.80 7.42 6.82
CA LYS A 93 -17.02 8.79 7.31
C LYS A 93 -16.00 9.13 8.40
N LYS A 94 -15.83 10.43 8.65
CA LYS A 94 -14.87 10.95 9.65
C LYS A 94 -15.14 10.32 11.01
N ASN A 95 -14.09 9.92 11.73
CA ASN A 95 -14.15 9.32 13.07
C ASN A 95 -14.95 8.01 13.16
N GLN A 96 -15.27 7.37 12.03
CA GLN A 96 -15.96 6.08 12.00
C GLN A 96 -15.02 4.95 11.59
N LEU A 97 -15.30 3.76 12.09
CA LEU A 97 -14.55 2.57 11.76
C LEU A 97 -15.07 2.02 10.43
N SER A 98 -14.20 1.90 9.43
CA SER A 98 -14.61 1.39 8.11
C SER A 98 -15.00 -0.08 8.13
N ILE A 99 -15.75 -0.48 7.10
CA ILE A 99 -15.93 -1.88 6.74
C ILE A 99 -14.64 -2.36 6.08
N PRO A 100 -14.14 -3.57 6.37
CA PRO A 100 -12.97 -4.12 5.70
C PRO A 100 -13.15 -4.16 4.18
N ARG A 101 -12.25 -3.52 3.44
CA ARG A 101 -12.26 -3.49 1.97
C ARG A 101 -11.18 -4.43 1.43
N LYS A 102 -11.54 -5.24 0.44
CA LYS A 102 -10.57 -6.10 -0.26
C LYS A 102 -9.65 -5.24 -1.11
N ILE A 103 -8.35 -5.51 -1.01
CA ILE A 103 -7.30 -4.89 -1.81
C ILE A 103 -6.73 -5.91 -2.79
N LYS A 104 -6.33 -5.43 -3.96
CA LYS A 104 -5.64 -6.17 -5.02
C LYS A 104 -4.32 -5.49 -5.36
N SER A 105 -3.47 -6.20 -6.11
CA SER A 105 -2.26 -5.61 -6.70
C SER A 105 -2.66 -4.47 -7.65
N GLY A 106 -1.93 -3.36 -7.62
CA GLY A 106 -2.18 -2.15 -8.38
C GLY A 106 -3.09 -1.12 -7.69
N ASP A 107 -3.77 -1.48 -6.59
CA ASP A 107 -4.63 -0.53 -5.87
C ASP A 107 -3.79 0.57 -5.20
N VAL A 108 -4.29 1.81 -5.26
CA VAL A 108 -3.66 2.98 -4.63
C VAL A 108 -4.43 3.40 -3.39
N VAL A 109 -3.76 3.39 -2.26
CA VAL A 109 -4.29 3.81 -0.96
C VAL A 109 -3.80 5.22 -0.63
N LYS A 110 -4.73 6.18 -0.50
CA LYS A 110 -4.43 7.54 -0.01
C LYS A 110 -4.73 7.62 1.50
N LEU A 111 -3.73 8.00 2.28
CA LEU A 111 -3.84 8.22 3.73
C LEU A 111 -3.92 9.71 4.02
N GLY A 112 -5.08 10.14 4.51
CA GLY A 112 -5.36 11.54 4.83
C GLY A 112 -5.74 12.40 3.62
N LYS A 113 -5.78 13.71 3.86
CA LYS A 113 -6.05 14.75 2.85
C LYS A 113 -5.06 15.88 3.04
N ASP A 114 -4.74 16.55 1.95
CA ASP A 114 -3.87 17.72 1.98
C ASP A 114 -4.56 18.85 2.76
N PHE A 115 -3.91 19.31 3.84
CA PHE A 115 -4.44 20.39 4.65
C PHE A 115 -3.95 21.73 4.08
N ARG A 116 -4.88 22.67 3.84
CA ARG A 116 -4.60 23.97 3.19
C ARG A 116 -3.81 23.83 1.88
N GLY A 117 -4.20 22.89 1.02
CA GLY A 117 -3.55 22.67 -0.27
C GLY A 117 -2.14 22.08 -0.21
N GLY A 118 -1.70 21.57 0.96
CA GLY A 118 -0.39 20.91 1.06
C GLY A 118 0.80 21.88 1.01
N ILE A 119 0.60 23.16 1.36
CA ILE A 119 1.67 24.17 1.43
C ILE A 119 2.82 23.67 2.31
N ASN A 120 2.49 22.96 3.39
CA ASN A 120 3.47 22.29 4.24
C ASN A 120 3.57 20.81 3.89
N GLU A 121 4.78 20.30 3.63
CA GLU A 121 5.04 18.89 3.36
C GLU A 121 4.53 17.97 4.48
N ARG A 122 4.73 18.37 5.74
CA ARG A 122 4.22 17.64 6.92
C ARG A 122 2.69 17.64 7.03
N GLN A 123 1.97 18.27 6.12
CA GLN A 123 0.51 18.33 6.08
C GLN A 123 -0.08 17.79 4.76
N ARG A 124 0.73 17.06 4.00
CA ARG A 124 0.29 16.35 2.79
C ARG A 124 -0.21 14.96 3.11
N ALA A 125 -1.20 14.51 2.35
CA ALA A 125 -1.60 13.11 2.34
C ALA A 125 -0.42 12.24 1.88
N VAL A 126 -0.49 10.93 2.08
CA VAL A 126 0.49 10.01 1.51
C VAL A 126 -0.24 9.01 0.65
N LEU A 127 0.27 8.80 -0.55
CA LEU A 127 -0.20 7.81 -1.49
C LEU A 127 0.68 6.56 -1.37
N VAL A 128 0.05 5.39 -1.32
CA VAL A 128 0.73 4.09 -1.24
C VAL A 128 0.12 3.19 -2.30
N ARG A 129 0.90 2.81 -3.30
CA ARG A 129 0.49 1.77 -4.24
C ARG A 129 0.81 0.40 -3.64
N ILE A 130 -0.16 -0.49 -3.70
CA ILE A 130 -0.04 -1.85 -3.20
C ILE A 130 0.31 -2.74 -4.38
N GLU A 131 1.43 -3.44 -4.30
CA GLU A 131 1.79 -4.47 -5.27
C GLU A 131 1.92 -5.81 -4.56
N LEU A 132 1.36 -6.86 -5.16
CA LEU A 132 1.38 -8.21 -4.63
C LEU A 132 2.12 -9.11 -5.60
N ASP A 133 3.23 -9.65 -5.14
CA ASP A 133 4.00 -10.68 -5.81
C ASP A 133 3.63 -12.01 -5.18
N SER A 134 2.73 -12.73 -5.84
CA SER A 134 2.44 -14.11 -5.47
C SER A 134 3.38 -15.03 -6.25
N PRO A 135 4.10 -15.96 -5.61
CA PRO A 135 4.99 -16.90 -6.30
C PRO A 135 4.24 -17.72 -7.36
N ALA A 136 2.93 -17.94 -7.18
CA ALA A 136 2.06 -18.59 -8.15
C ALA A 136 1.83 -17.79 -9.46
N ALA A 137 2.01 -16.47 -9.45
CA ALA A 137 1.86 -15.63 -10.65
C ALA A 137 3.13 -15.60 -11.51
N VAL A 138 4.28 -15.99 -10.95
CA VAL A 138 5.60 -15.93 -11.60
C VAL A 138 5.94 -17.23 -12.35
N ALA A 139 5.05 -18.22 -12.36
CA ALA A 139 5.19 -19.44 -13.15
C ALA A 139 4.19 -19.47 -14.32
N PRO A 140 4.60 -19.47 -15.61
CA PRO A 140 5.81 -18.93 -16.23
C PRO A 140 5.46 -17.99 -17.42
N ALA A 141 5.83 -16.71 -17.35
CA ALA A 141 5.84 -15.82 -18.54
C ALA A 141 7.27 -15.54 -19.07
N ALA A 142 8.29 -16.12 -18.44
CA ALA A 142 9.70 -15.79 -18.68
C ALA A 142 10.58 -16.98 -19.14
N VAL A 143 10.00 -18.00 -19.81
CA VAL A 143 10.78 -19.11 -20.41
C VAL A 143 10.48 -19.33 -21.91
N ALA A 144 10.06 -18.28 -22.63
CA ALA A 144 9.83 -18.34 -24.08
C ALA A 144 10.83 -17.45 -24.85
N ALA A 145 12.11 -17.84 -24.81
CA ALA A 145 13.22 -17.49 -25.72
C ALA A 145 14.44 -18.15 -25.06
N ASP A 146 15.19 -19.10 -25.62
CA ASP A 146 15.57 -19.38 -26.99
C ASP A 146 16.04 -20.85 -27.02
N ALA A 147 15.39 -21.69 -27.82
CA ALA A 147 15.84 -23.05 -28.12
C ALA A 147 15.36 -23.41 -29.53
N ALA A 148 15.83 -22.64 -30.51
CA ALA A 148 15.66 -22.99 -31.92
C ALA A 148 16.91 -22.60 -32.71
N SER A 149 17.94 -23.45 -32.64
CA SER A 149 18.82 -23.65 -33.80
C SER A 149 19.34 -25.08 -33.83
N MET A 150 18.50 -25.91 -34.43
CA MET A 150 18.76 -27.09 -35.26
C MET A 150 20.21 -27.63 -35.34
N MET A 151 20.39 -28.85 -34.85
CA MET A 151 21.21 -29.85 -35.54
C MET A 151 20.30 -30.61 -36.51
N THR A 152 20.51 -30.44 -37.81
CA THR A 152 20.19 -31.46 -38.82
C THR A 152 21.06 -31.23 -40.07
N ASN A 153 21.90 -32.25 -40.32
CA ASN A 153 22.68 -32.61 -41.52
C ASN A 153 23.64 -31.60 -42.16
#